data_AF-R7N457-F1
#
_entry.id   AF-R7N457-F1
#
_cell.length_a   1.000
_cell.length_b   1.000
_cell.length_c   1.000
_cell.angle_alpha   90.00
_cell.angle_beta   90.00
_cell.angle_gamma   90.00
#
_symmetry.space_group_name_H-M   'P 1'
#
loop_
_entity.id
_entity.type
_entity.pdbx_description
1 polymer ?
#
loop_
_entity_poly.entity_id
_entity_poly.type
_entity_poly.pdbx_seq_one_letter_code
_entity_poly.pdbx_strand_id
1 'polypeptide(L)' 'MANLYTIELNGVSEDVYNKAADFIQAHALRLNYRPEVSTIDCEFPEDLDPDKAPELKEAVIRKVHQQL' A
#
# COMPACT_ATOMS: atom_id res chain seq x y z
N MET A 1 -5.64 11.23 12.16
CA MET A 1 -4.69 10.14 12.48
C MET A 1 -4.35 9.44 11.17
N ALA A 2 -3.26 8.67 11.09
CA ALA A 2 -2.90 7.94 9.89
C ALA A 2 -3.12 6.44 10.14
N ASN A 3 -3.53 5.72 9.11
CA ASN A 3 -3.65 4.28 9.15
C ASN A 3 -2.44 3.67 8.46
N LEU A 4 -1.76 2.75 9.14
CA LEU A 4 -0.65 1.99 8.55
C LEU A 4 -1.22 0.80 7.77
N TYR A 5 -0.72 0.60 6.55
CA TYR A 5 -1.08 -0.50 5.68
C TYR A 5 0.19 -1.18 5.17
N THR A 6 0.14 -2.50 5.05
CA THR A 6 1.14 -3.30 4.35
C THR A 6 0.54 -3.76 3.04
N ILE A 7 1.17 -3.37 1.93
CA ILE A 7 0.76 -3.75 0.56
C ILE A 7 1.78 -4.75 0.03
N GLU A 8 1.33 -5.95 -0.32
CA GLU A 8 2.15 -6.94 -1.01
C GLU A 8 1.84 -6.90 -2.51
N LEU A 9 2.87 -6.73 -3.33
CA LEU A 9 2.78 -6.68 -4.80
C LEU A 9 3.35 -7.97 -5.44
N ASN A 10 3.37 -9.08 -4.68
CA ASN A 10 3.87 -10.36 -5.20
C ASN A 10 2.92 -10.94 -6.25
N GLY A 11 3.42 -11.10 -7.48
CA GLY A 11 2.68 -11.74 -8.58
C GLY A 11 1.76 -10.81 -9.38
N VAL A 12 1.78 -9.50 -9.12
CA VAL A 12 1.09 -8.51 -9.96
C VAL A 12 1.88 -8.23 -11.24
N SER A 13 1.21 -7.81 -12.30
CA SER A 13 1.88 -7.38 -13.54
C SER A 13 2.68 -6.10 -13.33
N GLU A 14 3.68 -5.83 -14.17
CA GLU A 14 4.50 -4.61 -14.09
C GLU A 14 3.65 -3.33 -14.23
N ASP A 15 2.60 -3.36 -15.06
CA ASP A 15 1.64 -2.25 -15.21
C ASP A 15 0.90 -1.97 -13.90
N VAL A 16 0.43 -3.02 -13.22
CA VAL A 16 -0.23 -2.90 -11.91
C VAL A 16 0.75 -2.46 -10.85
N TYR A 17 1.98 -3.00 -10.85
CA TYR A 17 3.03 -2.59 -9.91
C TYR A 17 3.31 -1.09 -10.03
N ASN A 18 3.48 -0.57 -11.24
CA ASN A 18 3.74 0.85 -11.45
C ASN A 18 2.55 1.71 -11.02
N LYS A 19 1.32 1.33 -11.37
CA LYS A 19 0.11 2.05 -10.93
C LYS A 19 -0.06 2.05 -9.41
N ALA A 20 0.15 0.89 -8.78
CA ALA A 20 0.13 0.74 -7.33
C ALA A 20 1.20 1.61 -6.68
N ALA A 21 2.44 1.57 -7.19
CA ALA A 21 3.54 2.37 -6.70
C ALA A 21 3.25 3.87 -6.83
N ASP A 22 2.75 4.32 -7.99
CA ASP A 22 2.36 5.72 -8.23
C ASP A 22 1.24 6.16 -7.27
N PHE A 23 0.20 5.33 -7.09
CA PHE A 23 -0.89 5.62 -6.16
C PHE A 23 -0.39 5.74 -4.72
N ILE A 24 0.42 4.77 -4.27
CA ILE A 24 1.02 4.79 -2.93
C ILE A 24 1.89 6.03 -2.78
N GLN A 25 2.72 6.36 -3.77
CA GLN A 25 3.62 7.50 -3.70
C GLN A 25 2.90 8.85 -3.73
N ALA A 26 1.74 8.94 -4.41
CA ALA A 26 0.92 10.14 -4.46
C ALA A 26 0.10 10.37 -3.18
N HIS A 27 -0.34 9.29 -2.52
CA HIS A 27 -1.30 9.36 -1.43
C HIS A 27 -0.75 8.99 -0.05
N ALA A 28 0.35 8.23 0.02
CA ALA A 28 0.94 7.83 1.29
C ALA A 28 1.71 8.99 1.92
N LEU A 29 1.50 9.16 3.22
CA LEU A 29 2.24 10.10 4.07
C LEU A 29 3.65 9.58 4.38
N ARG A 30 3.79 8.25 4.45
CA ARG A 30 5.05 7.57 4.69
C ARG A 30 5.09 6.29 3.89
N LEU A 31 6.25 5.97 3.36
CA LEU A 31 6.50 4.76 2.58
C LEU A 31 7.78 4.08 3.08
N ASN A 32 7.70 2.77 3.28
CA ASN A 32 8.80 1.92 3.74
C ASN A 32 8.78 0.63 2.92
N TYR A 33 9.68 0.57 1.94
CA TYR A 33 9.83 -0.57 1.06
C TYR A 33 10.64 -1.68 1.75
N ARG A 34 10.07 -2.89 1.83
CA ARG A 34 10.72 -4.08 2.37
C ARG A 34 11.06 -5.07 1.26
N PRO A 35 12.27 -4.99 0.68
CA PRO A 35 12.67 -5.87 -0.42
C PRO A 35 12.73 -7.34 -0.04
N GLU A 36 12.96 -7.67 1.24
CA GLU A 36 13.08 -9.05 1.72
C GLU A 36 11.79 -9.86 1.58
N VAL A 37 10.65 -9.18 1.59
CA VAL A 37 9.31 -9.79 1.54
C VAL A 37 8.48 -9.27 0.36
N SER A 38 9.06 -8.40 -0.48
CA SER A 38 8.37 -7.70 -1.57
C SER A 38 7.09 -6.99 -1.12
N THR A 39 7.15 -6.37 0.07
CA THR A 39 6.02 -5.63 0.64
C THR A 39 6.37 -4.16 0.83
N ILE A 40 5.33 -3.32 0.80
CA ILE A 40 5.42 -1.88 0.99
C ILE A 40 4.57 -1.53 2.20
N ASP A 41 5.21 -1.09 3.29
CA ASP A 41 4.47 -0.48 4.37
C ASP A 41 4.26 0.99 4.05
N CYS A 42 3.01 1.43 4.08
CA CYS A 42 2.64 2.80 3.80
C CYS A 42 1.63 3.31 4.81
N GLU A 43 1.79 4.56 5.22
CA GLU A 43 0.82 5.26 6.06
C GLU A 43 -0.09 6.08 5.17
N PHE A 44 -1.39 5.78 5.17
CA PHE A 44 -2.40 6.56 4.47
C PHE A 44 -3.20 7.43 5.44
N PRO A 45 -3.72 8.57 4.99
CA PRO A 45 -4.67 9.35 5.77
C PRO A 45 -5.93 8.51 6.06
N GLU A 46 -6.60 8.77 7.19
CA GLU A 46 -7.84 8.07 7.57
C GLU A 46 -8.97 8.18 6.53
N ASP A 47 -8.94 9.23 5.71
CA ASP A 47 -9.93 9.49 4.67
C ASP A 47 -9.69 8.66 3.39
N LEU A 48 -8.56 7.95 3.31
CA LEU A 48 -8.20 7.13 2.16
C LEU A 48 -8.18 5.64 2.52
N ASP A 49 -8.95 4.87 1.77
CA ASP A 49 -9.02 3.42 1.89
C ASP A 49 -8.32 2.77 0.68
N PRO A 50 -7.08 2.27 0.85
CA PRO A 50 -6.35 1.63 -0.24
C PRO A 50 -7.04 0.35 -0.73
N ASP A 51 -7.87 -0.31 0.09
CA ASP A 51 -8.66 -1.49 -0.29
C ASP A 51 -9.72 -1.18 -1.36
N LYS A 52 -10.11 0.10 -1.47
CA LYS A 52 -11.05 0.58 -2.48
C LYS A 52 -10.36 1.13 -3.74
N ALA A 53 -9.03 1.23 -3.74
CA ALA A 53 -8.29 1.75 -4.87
C ALA A 53 -8.26 0.71 -6.01
N PRO A 54 -8.76 1.03 -7.22
CA PRO A 54 -8.72 0.11 -8.35
C PRO A 54 -7.28 -0.26 -8.75
N GLU A 55 -6.31 0.60 -8.49
CA GLU A 55 -4.88 0.40 -8.73
C GLU A 55 -4.27 -0.67 -7.83
N LEU A 56 -4.84 -0.87 -6.64
CA LEU A 56 -4.40 -1.85 -5.65
C LEU A 56 -5.29 -3.09 -5.59
N LYS A 57 -6.24 -3.22 -6.54
CA LYS A 57 -7.23 -4.31 -6.54
C LYS A 57 -6.62 -5.71 -6.68
N GLU A 58 -5.47 -5.81 -7.34
CA GLU A 58 -4.70 -7.05 -7.47
C GLU A 58 -3.60 -7.17 -6.40
N ALA A 59 -3.36 -6.12 -5.62
CA ALA A 59 -2.40 -6.12 -4.53
C ALA A 59 -3.04 -6.69 -3.25
N VAL A 60 -2.23 -7.32 -2.41
CA VAL A 60 -2.70 -7.80 -1.10
C VAL A 60 -2.53 -6.66 -0.10
N ILE A 61 -3.63 -6.11 0.40
CA ILE A 61 -3.60 -4.98 1.32
C ILE A 61 -3.95 -5.47 2.72
N ARG A 62 -3.12 -5.14 3.69
CA ARG A 62 -3.32 -5.49 5.10
C ARG A 62 -3.27 -4.24 5.95
N LYS A 63 -4.39 -3.88 6.56
CA LYS A 63 -4.43 -2.79 7.55
C LYS A 63 -3.69 -3.22 8.82
N VAL A 64 -2.63 -2.51 9.16
CA VAL A 64 -1.89 -2.70 10.41
C VAL A 64 -2.54 -1.81 11.45
N HIS A 65 -3.34 -2.41 12.34
CA HIS A 65 -3.75 -1.72 13.55
C HIS A 65 -2.52 -1.59 14.45
N GLN A 66 -1.94 -0.41 14.51
CA GLN A 66 -0.97 -0.08 15.55
C GLN A 66 -1.71 -0.15 16.89
N GLN A 67 -1.48 -1.22 17.66
CA GLN A 67 -1.87 -1.24 19.07
C GLN A 67 -1.03 -0.17 19.77
N LEU A 68 -1.70 0.91 20.17
CA LEU A 68 -1.19 1.93 21.09
C LEU A 68 -0.87 1.30 22.45
#